data_AF-A0A0C5XQX5-F1
#
_entry.id   AF-A0A0C5XQX5-F1
#
_cell.length_a   1.000
_cell.length_b   1.000
_cell.length_c   1.000
_cell.angle_alpha   90.00
_cell.angle_beta   90.00
_cell.angle_gamma   90.00
#
_symmetry.space_group_name_H-M   'P 1'
#
loop_
_entity.id
_entity.type
_entity.pdbx_description
1 polymer ?
#
loop_
_entity_poly.entity_id
_entity_poly.type
_entity_poly.pdbx_seq_one_letter_code
_entity_poly.pdbx_strand_id
1 'polypeptide(L)'
;MRSCKFISAILMLSAVPAAHAEASATRSFTFEGLESDYQWYGDMQHAKASLLQAVPIGTSFWGALEMLEKAGARCSGVAGDPRSARCSNAQRITINDYYPADAIWTVALHLEDGKADNITVTRDVDER
;
A
#
# COMPACT_ATOMS: atom_id res chain seq x y z
N MET A 1 -57.61 -45.05 32.30
CA MET A 1 -57.23 -44.03 31.29
C MET A 1 -56.19 -43.11 31.90
N ARG A 2 -54.93 -43.20 31.47
CA ARG A 2 -53.89 -42.20 31.75
C ARG A 2 -52.80 -42.35 30.68
N SER A 3 -52.91 -41.52 29.64
CA SER A 3 -51.91 -41.36 28.60
C SER A 3 -50.78 -40.48 29.15
N CYS A 4 -49.54 -40.97 29.14
CA CYS A 4 -48.35 -40.12 29.33
C CYS A 4 -47.63 -39.98 28.00
N LYS A 5 -47.49 -38.72 27.61
CA LYS A 5 -46.99 -38.21 26.34
C LYS A 5 -45.48 -38.36 26.22
N PHE A 6 -45.04 -38.66 25.00
CA PHE A 6 -43.66 -38.61 24.52
C PHE A 6 -43.05 -37.21 24.69
N ILE A 7 -41.77 -37.15 25.06
CA ILE A 7 -40.92 -35.97 24.89
C ILE A 7 -39.65 -36.42 24.17
N SER A 8 -39.60 -36.18 22.85
CA SER A 8 -38.37 -36.28 22.06
C SER A 8 -37.53 -35.02 22.29
N ALA A 9 -36.33 -35.19 22.85
CA ALA A 9 -35.33 -34.13 22.94
C ALA A 9 -34.57 -34.03 21.61
N ILE A 10 -34.78 -32.93 20.87
CA ILE A 10 -34.01 -32.58 19.68
C ILE A 10 -32.72 -31.89 20.15
N LEU A 11 -31.57 -32.56 20.02
CA LEU A 11 -30.26 -31.94 20.17
C LEU A 11 -30.03 -31.02 18.96
N MET A 12 -30.07 -29.71 19.17
CA MET A 12 -29.60 -28.75 18.18
C MET A 12 -28.07 -28.75 18.17
N LEU A 13 -27.47 -29.32 17.11
CA LEU A 13 -26.08 -29.07 16.76
C LEU A 13 -25.97 -27.63 16.25
N SER A 14 -25.47 -26.71 17.07
CA SER A 14 -25.08 -25.38 16.65
C SER A 14 -23.79 -25.48 15.81
N ALA A 15 -23.96 -25.58 14.49
CA ALA A 15 -22.88 -25.39 13.53
C ALA A 15 -22.41 -23.93 13.63
N VAL A 16 -21.20 -23.73 14.15
CA VAL A 16 -20.51 -22.44 14.09
C VAL A 16 -20.21 -22.19 12.62
N PRO A 17 -20.76 -21.14 11.98
CA PRO A 17 -20.34 -20.79 10.64
C PRO A 17 -18.89 -20.32 10.75
N ALA A 18 -17.97 -21.11 10.20
CA ALA A 18 -16.64 -20.66 9.90
C ALA A 18 -16.77 -19.51 8.90
N ALA A 19 -16.79 -18.28 9.43
CA ALA A 19 -16.61 -17.08 8.64
C ALA A 19 -15.32 -17.29 7.86
N HIS A 20 -15.45 -17.54 6.56
CA HIS A 20 -14.34 -17.40 5.64
C HIS A 20 -13.98 -15.93 5.71
N ALA A 21 -12.97 -15.60 6.50
CA ALA A 21 -12.20 -14.41 6.25
C ALA A 21 -11.62 -14.62 4.86
N GLU A 22 -12.30 -14.10 3.85
CA GLU A 22 -11.65 -13.81 2.57
C GLU A 22 -10.43 -12.99 2.97
N ALA A 23 -9.27 -13.63 2.89
CA ALA A 23 -8.00 -12.92 2.95
C ALA A 23 -8.12 -11.91 1.82
N SER A 24 -8.48 -10.67 2.19
CA SER A 24 -8.56 -9.54 1.27
C SER A 24 -7.22 -9.57 0.57
N ALA A 25 -7.22 -9.95 -0.71
CA ALA A 25 -6.00 -10.11 -1.45
C ALA A 25 -5.34 -8.73 -1.41
N THR A 26 -4.34 -8.56 -0.55
CA THR A 26 -3.66 -7.29 -0.38
C THR A 26 -3.12 -6.94 -1.73
N ARG A 27 -3.80 -6.03 -2.44
CA ARG A 27 -3.39 -5.60 -3.77
C ARG A 27 -1.96 -5.12 -3.60
N SER A 28 -1.03 -5.77 -4.29
CA SER A 28 0.37 -5.37 -4.27
C SER A 28 0.45 -3.90 -4.64
N PHE A 29 1.15 -3.11 -3.83
CA PHE A 29 1.36 -1.70 -4.10
C PHE A 29 2.08 -1.52 -5.44
N THR A 30 1.57 -0.59 -6.24
CA THR A 30 2.21 -0.10 -7.46
C THR A 30 2.11 1.41 -7.49
N PHE A 31 3.09 2.07 -8.11
CA PHE A 31 3.00 3.52 -8.33
C PHE A 31 1.82 3.89 -9.24
N GLU A 32 1.35 2.96 -10.09
CA GLU A 32 0.19 3.19 -10.96
C GLU A 32 -1.10 3.23 -10.17
N GLY A 33 -1.26 2.31 -9.21
CA GLY A 33 -2.34 2.38 -8.24
C GLY A 33 -2.29 3.67 -7.42
N LEU A 34 -1.08 4.06 -6.98
CA LEU A 34 -0.89 5.29 -6.23
C LEU A 34 -1.29 6.54 -7.03
N GLU A 35 -0.90 6.63 -8.31
CA GLU A 35 -1.29 7.73 -9.20
C GLU A 35 -2.79 7.74 -9.45
N SER A 36 -3.40 6.58 -9.71
CA SER A 36 -4.85 6.46 -9.92
C SER A 36 -5.64 6.93 -8.68
N ASP A 37 -5.22 6.48 -7.49
CA ASP A 37 -5.83 6.91 -6.23
C ASP A 37 -5.63 8.42 -6.01
N TYR A 38 -4.44 8.94 -6.29
CA TYR A 38 -4.19 10.39 -6.19
C TYR A 38 -5.04 11.20 -7.15
N GLN A 39 -5.26 10.75 -8.39
CA GLN A 39 -6.15 11.45 -9.33
C GLN A 39 -7.60 11.45 -8.86
N TRP A 40 -8.03 10.42 -8.12
CA TRP A 40 -9.38 10.33 -7.57
C TRP A 40 -9.55 11.20 -6.30
N TYR A 41 -8.61 11.13 -5.37
CA TYR A 41 -8.71 11.80 -4.06
C TYR A 41 -8.08 13.20 -4.03
N GLY A 42 -7.11 13.48 -4.89
CA GLY A 42 -6.36 14.73 -4.92
C GLY A 42 -5.52 15.00 -3.66
N ASP A 43 -5.19 13.98 -2.88
CA ASP A 43 -4.63 14.12 -1.53
C ASP A 43 -3.30 13.39 -1.34
N MET A 44 -2.25 14.15 -1.01
CA MET A 44 -0.93 13.62 -0.70
C MET A 44 -0.87 12.85 0.63
N GLN A 45 -1.76 13.14 1.59
CA GLN A 45 -1.82 12.37 2.85
C GLN A 45 -2.38 10.97 2.59
N HIS A 46 -3.40 10.85 1.73
CA HIS A 46 -3.88 9.57 1.27
C HIS A 46 -2.77 8.77 0.57
N ALA A 47 -2.03 9.39 -0.35
CA ALA A 47 -0.90 8.76 -1.02
C ALA A 47 0.17 8.28 -0.02
N LYS A 48 0.51 9.11 0.97
CA LYS A 48 1.43 8.74 2.04
C LYS A 48 0.91 7.56 2.86
N ALA A 49 -0.38 7.53 3.18
CA ALA A 49 -0.98 6.42 3.93
C ALA A 49 -0.92 5.10 3.15
N SER A 50 -1.26 5.11 1.86
CA SER A 50 -1.16 3.94 0.98
C SER A 50 0.28 3.43 0.87
N LEU A 51 1.25 4.35 0.75
CA LEU A 51 2.67 4.01 0.76
C LEU A 51 3.11 3.38 2.09
N LEU A 52 2.67 3.92 3.24
CA LEU A 52 3.02 3.38 4.56
C LEU A 52 2.36 2.04 4.86
N GLN A 53 1.22 1.73 4.25
CA GLN A 53 0.63 0.39 4.31
C GLN A 53 1.47 -0.62 3.52
N ALA A 54 2.06 -0.19 2.40
CA ALA A 54 2.90 -1.03 1.56
C ALA A 54 4.32 -1.22 2.12
N VAL A 55 4.90 -0.14 2.66
CA VAL A 55 6.23 -0.09 3.25
C VAL A 55 6.12 0.47 4.67
N PRO A 56 5.81 -0.39 5.67
CA PRO A 56 5.65 0.05 7.04
C PRO A 56 6.97 0.60 7.61
N ILE A 57 6.86 1.61 8.47
CA ILE A 57 7.99 2.07 9.30
C ILE A 57 8.51 0.91 10.14
N GLY A 58 9.83 0.81 10.26
CA GLY A 58 10.51 -0.30 10.94
C GLY A 58 10.82 -1.50 10.04
N THR A 59 10.36 -1.51 8.78
CA THR A 59 10.87 -2.42 7.75
C THR A 59 12.38 -2.22 7.59
N SER A 60 13.12 -3.30 7.31
CA SER A 60 14.56 -3.16 7.03
C SER A 60 14.78 -2.17 5.88
N PHE A 61 15.80 -1.33 5.97
CA PHE A 61 16.03 -0.29 4.96
C PHE A 61 16.19 -0.88 3.55
N TRP A 62 16.97 -1.96 3.43
CA TRP A 62 17.15 -2.68 2.17
C TRP A 62 15.86 -3.35 1.68
N GLY A 63 15.03 -3.88 2.59
CA GLY A 63 13.73 -4.46 2.23
C GLY A 63 12.73 -3.41 1.75
N ALA A 64 12.74 -2.22 2.35
CA ALA A 64 11.95 -1.09 1.89
C ALA A 64 12.34 -0.66 0.46
N LEU A 65 13.65 -0.61 0.17
CA LEU A 65 14.13 -0.34 -1.19
C LEU A 65 13.68 -1.41 -2.18
N GLU A 66 13.84 -2.70 -1.84
CA GLU A 66 13.39 -3.81 -2.69
C GLU A 66 11.89 -3.77 -2.97
N MET A 67 11.06 -3.45 -1.97
CA MET A 67 9.62 -3.28 -2.14
C MET A 67 9.27 -2.16 -3.13
N LEU A 68 9.95 -1.01 -3.04
CA LEU A 68 9.73 0.11 -3.94
C LEU A 68 10.23 -0.18 -5.36
N GLU A 69 11.37 -0.85 -5.50
CA GLU A 69 11.90 -1.27 -6.81
C GLU A 69 10.97 -2.29 -7.47
N LYS A 70 10.45 -3.25 -6.70
CA LYS A 70 9.45 -4.21 -7.18
C LYS A 70 8.14 -3.53 -7.60
N ALA A 71 7.79 -2.41 -6.97
CA ALA A 71 6.66 -1.57 -7.38
C ALA A 71 6.95 -0.70 -8.63
N GLY A 72 8.18 -0.74 -9.15
CA GLY A 72 8.61 -0.05 -10.37
C GLY A 72 9.46 1.20 -10.14
N ALA A 73 9.86 1.52 -8.90
CA ALA A 73 10.76 2.65 -8.66
C ALA A 73 12.20 2.34 -9.09
N ARG A 74 12.94 3.41 -9.37
CA ARG A 74 14.40 3.42 -9.45
C ARG A 74 14.93 4.02 -8.15
N CYS A 75 15.66 3.25 -7.35
CA CYS A 75 16.21 3.73 -6.10
C CYS A 75 17.70 4.08 -6.22
N SER A 76 18.12 5.09 -5.47
CA SER A 76 19.51 5.54 -5.38
C SER A 76 19.80 6.13 -4.00
N GLY A 77 21.04 5.99 -3.53
CA GLY A 77 21.49 6.68 -2.32
C GLY A 77 21.58 8.19 -2.55
N VAL A 78 21.44 8.98 -1.47
CA VAL A 78 21.59 10.43 -1.54
C VAL A 78 23.08 10.80 -1.40
N ALA A 79 23.60 11.59 -2.34
CA ALA A 79 24.99 12.02 -2.30
C ALA A 79 25.27 12.85 -1.04
N GLY A 80 26.28 12.43 -0.26
CA GLY A 80 26.64 13.09 1.00
C GLY A 80 25.79 12.66 2.21
N ASP A 81 24.78 11.81 2.03
CA ASP A 81 23.99 11.25 3.12
C ASP A 81 23.83 9.72 2.97
N PRO A 82 24.69 8.91 3.63
CA PRO A 82 24.62 7.46 3.56
C PRO A 82 23.42 6.88 4.31
N ARG A 83 22.69 7.69 5.08
CA ARG A 83 21.48 7.29 5.81
C ARG A 83 20.21 7.59 5.02
N SER A 84 20.30 8.03 3.78
CA SER A 84 19.12 8.36 3.00
C SER A 84 19.17 7.76 1.61
N ALA A 85 18.00 7.35 1.13
CA ALA A 85 17.79 6.92 -0.25
C ALA A 85 16.58 7.61 -0.84
N ARG A 86 16.64 7.80 -2.16
CA ARG A 86 15.56 8.37 -2.97
C ARG A 86 15.17 7.36 -4.04
N CYS A 87 13.87 7.08 -4.11
CA CYS A 87 13.26 6.19 -5.08
C CYS A 87 12.28 7.00 -5.93
N SER A 88 12.39 6.91 -7.25
CA SER A 88 11.51 7.64 -8.16
C SER A 88 10.83 6.72 -9.17
N ASN A 89 9.56 7.00 -9.47
CA ASN A 89 8.82 6.38 -10.56
C ASN A 89 8.15 7.48 -11.38
N ALA A 90 8.27 7.41 -12.70
CA ALA A 90 7.62 8.34 -13.62
C ALA A 90 6.50 7.62 -14.37
N GLN A 91 5.34 8.25 -14.45
CA GLN A 91 4.15 7.71 -15.10
C GLN A 91 3.63 8.65 -16.16
N ARG A 92 3.30 8.10 -17.32
CA ARG A 92 2.67 8.86 -18.38
C ARG A 92 1.24 9.21 -17.96
N ILE A 93 0.91 10.48 -17.95
CA ILE A 93 -0.43 11.00 -17.68
C ILE A 93 -0.89 11.94 -18.81
N THR A 94 -2.15 12.35 -18.74
CA THR A 94 -2.72 13.40 -19.58
C THR A 94 -3.31 14.50 -18.73
N ILE A 95 -2.94 15.75 -19.03
CA ILE A 95 -3.53 16.94 -18.42
C ILE A 95 -4.70 17.40 -19.30
N ASN A 96 -5.85 17.63 -18.67
CA ASN A 96 -7.11 18.00 -19.36
C ASN A 96 -7.45 17.04 -20.53
N ASP A 97 -7.16 15.74 -20.35
CA ASP A 97 -7.39 14.65 -21.32
C ASP A 97 -6.69 14.82 -22.68
N TYR A 98 -5.73 15.74 -22.79
CA TYR A 98 -5.14 16.10 -24.08
C TYR A 98 -3.62 16.25 -24.05
N TYR A 99 -3.08 16.92 -23.04
CA TYR A 99 -1.65 17.24 -23.01
C TYR A 99 -0.87 16.13 -22.32
N PRO A 100 0.00 15.40 -23.02
CA PRO A 100 0.81 14.37 -22.38
C PRO A 100 1.79 15.02 -21.39
N ALA A 101 1.88 14.45 -20.20
CA ALA A 101 2.84 14.85 -19.18
C ALA A 101 3.33 13.60 -18.44
N ASP A 102 4.36 13.77 -17.62
CA ASP A 102 4.83 12.69 -16.75
C ASP A 102 4.60 13.07 -15.27
N ALA A 103 3.85 12.25 -14.54
CA ALA A 103 3.72 12.33 -13.10
C ALA A 103 4.93 11.63 -12.46
N ILE A 104 5.73 12.37 -11.71
CA ILE A 104 6.94 11.86 -11.08
C ILE A 104 6.68 11.72 -9.59
N TRP A 105 6.58 10.48 -9.12
CA TRP A 105 6.54 10.16 -7.72
C TRP A 105 7.95 10.01 -7.18
N THR A 106 8.26 10.73 -6.10
CA THR A 106 9.50 10.56 -5.35
C THR A 106 9.18 10.08 -3.95
N VAL A 107 9.81 8.99 -3.54
CA VAL A 107 9.85 8.52 -2.16
C VAL A 107 11.25 8.76 -1.60
N ALA A 108 11.35 9.43 -0.46
CA ALA A 108 12.59 9.55 0.30
C ALA A 108 12.49 8.75 1.60
N LEU A 109 13.49 7.88 1.80
CA LEU A 109 13.65 6.96 2.92
C LEU A 109 14.83 7.41 3.78
N HIS A 110 14.62 7.50 5.09
CA HIS A 110 15.70 7.63 6.06
C HIS A 110 16.00 6.29 6.74
N LEU A 111 17.27 6.07 7.05
CA LEU A 111 17.82 4.91 7.72
C LEU A 111 18.15 5.26 9.17
N GLU A 112 17.58 4.48 10.10
CA GLU A 112 17.97 4.46 11.51
C GLU A 112 17.95 3.02 12.01
N ASP A 113 19.01 2.62 12.71
CA ASP A 113 19.17 1.27 13.26
C ASP A 113 18.89 0.11 12.27
N GLY A 114 19.30 0.29 11.01
CA GLY A 114 19.10 -0.72 9.96
C GLY A 114 17.71 -0.72 9.31
N LYS A 115 16.82 0.18 9.72
CA LYS A 115 15.41 0.21 9.35
C LYS A 115 15.02 1.54 8.72
N ALA A 116 13.92 1.52 7.97
CA ALA A 116 13.26 2.74 7.52
C ALA A 116 12.52 3.38 8.70
N ASP A 117 13.04 4.50 9.22
CA ASP A 117 12.41 5.25 10.33
C ASP A 117 11.43 6.31 9.83
N ASN A 118 11.72 6.89 8.67
CA ASN A 118 10.93 7.95 8.08
C ASN A 118 10.80 7.75 6.57
N ILE A 119 9.58 7.97 6.09
CA ILE A 119 9.21 7.88 4.68
C ILE A 119 8.45 9.15 4.32
N THR A 120 8.91 9.81 3.28
CA THR A 120 8.24 10.95 2.68
C THR A 120 7.94 10.66 1.22
N VAL A 121 6.85 11.23 0.71
CA VAL A 121 6.44 11.08 -0.67
C VAL A 121 6.06 12.45 -1.23
N THR A 122 6.56 12.74 -2.42
CA THR A 122 6.19 13.92 -3.21
C THR A 122 5.78 13.50 -4.62
N ARG A 123 5.01 14.36 -5.26
CA ARG A 123 4.57 14.20 -6.64
C ARG A 123 4.80 15.49 -7.39
N ASP A 124 5.49 15.39 -8.51
CA ASP A 124 5.74 16.49 -9.44
C ASP A 124 5.12 16.15 -10.80
N VAL A 125 4.84 17.16 -11.63
CA VAL A 125 4.37 16.97 -13.00
C VAL A 125 5.36 17.63 -13.94
N ASP A 126 5.88 16.86 -14.89
CA ASP A 126 6.73 17.35 -15.97
C ASP A 126 5.89 17.48 -17.25
N GLU A 127 5.57 18.73 -17.61
CA GLU A 127 4.90 19.10 -18.86
C GLU A 127 5.97 19.31 -19.93
N ARG A 128 6.12 18.36 -20.86
CA ARG A 128 7.10 18.42 -21.96
C ARG A 128 6.46 18.72 -23.30
#